data_AF-A0A5K0VIB1-F1
#
_entry.id   AF-A0A5K0VIB1-F1
#
_cell.length_a   1.000
_cell.length_b   1.000
_cell.length_c   1.000
_cell.angle_alpha   90.00
_cell.angle_beta   90.00
_cell.angle_gamma   90.00
#
_symmetry.space_group_name_H-M   'P 1'
#
loop_
_entity.id
_entity.type
_entity.pdbx_description
1 polymer ?
#
loop_
_entity_poly.entity_id
_entity_poly.type
_entity_poly.pdbx_seq_one_letter_code
_entity_poly.pdbx_strand_id
1 'polypeptide(L)'
;WKSVKRLGATVVLFGDSYDEAQAYAKQRCEQEGRTFIHPFDHPDVIVGQGTIGMEIVRQAKGPLHAIFVPVGGGGLIAGIAAYIKHVRPE
;
A
#
# COMPACT_ATOMS: atom_id res chain seq x y z
N TRP A 1 8.12 -10.03 -11.97
CA TRP A 1 7.46 -11.27 -11.51
C TRP A 1 8.39 -12.33 -10.90
N LYS A 2 9.64 -12.50 -11.34
CA LYS A 2 10.57 -13.51 -10.77
C LYS A 2 10.77 -13.40 -9.25
N SER A 3 10.93 -12.18 -8.71
CA SER A 3 11.05 -11.95 -7.27
C SER A 3 9.80 -12.36 -6.48
N VAL A 4 8.61 -12.19 -7.07
CA VAL A 4 7.32 -12.59 -6.46
C VAL A 4 7.24 -14.12 -6.38
N LYS A 5 7.61 -14.82 -7.45
CA LYS A 5 7.68 -16.29 -7.48
C LYS A 5 8.67 -16.85 -6.45
N ARG A 6 9.82 -16.17 -6.26
CA ARG A 6 10.83 -16.55 -5.26
C ARG A 6 10.28 -16.52 -3.82
N LEU A 7 9.31 -15.65 -3.55
CA LEU A 7 8.62 -15.59 -2.25
C LEU A 7 7.52 -16.65 -2.08
N GLY A 8 7.38 -17.60 -3.02
CA GLY A 8 6.44 -18.73 -2.93
C GLY A 8 5.07 -18.49 -3.56
N ALA A 9 4.83 -17.32 -4.15
CA ALA A 9 3.54 -17.01 -4.77
C ALA A 9 3.38 -17.66 -6.15
N THR A 10 2.15 -18.09 -6.45
CA THR A 10 1.74 -18.45 -7.82
C THR A 10 1.55 -17.17 -8.64
N VAL A 11 2.37 -17.01 -9.67
CA VAL A 11 2.33 -15.84 -10.57
C VAL A 11 1.58 -16.19 -11.84
N VAL A 12 0.57 -15.39 -12.17
CA VAL A 12 -0.10 -15.39 -13.48
C VAL A 12 0.23 -14.07 -14.18
N LEU A 13 0.71 -14.14 -15.41
CA LEU A 13 0.90 -12.97 -16.27
C LEU A 13 -0.29 -12.88 -17.21
N PHE A 14 -1.02 -11.76 -17.17
CA PHE A 14 -2.21 -11.54 -17.98
C PHE A 14 -2.35 -10.05 -18.30
N GLY A 15 -2.72 -9.74 -19.54
CA GLY A 15 -2.88 -8.38 -20.04
C GLY A 15 -1.56 -7.67 -20.35
N ASP A 16 -1.66 -6.57 -21.09
CA ASP A 16 -0.54 -5.70 -21.45
C ASP A 16 -0.50 -4.42 -20.59
N SER A 17 -1.54 -4.19 -19.78
CA SER A 17 -1.67 -3.04 -18.88
C SER A 17 -2.00 -3.48 -17.45
N TYR A 18 -1.74 -2.58 -16.49
CA TYR A 18 -2.12 -2.81 -15.09
C TYR A 18 -3.64 -2.97 -14.94
N ASP A 19 -4.42 -2.19 -15.67
CA ASP A 19 -5.89 -2.20 -15.58
C ASP A 19 -6.45 -3.55 -16.06
N GLU A 20 -5.92 -4.10 -17.16
CA GLU A 20 -6.27 -5.44 -17.63
C GLU A 20 -5.89 -6.52 -16.60
N ALA A 21 -4.68 -6.45 -16.05
CA ALA A 21 -4.22 -7.39 -15.04
C ALA A 21 -5.09 -7.32 -13.77
N GLN A 22 -5.51 -6.13 -13.35
CA GLN A 22 -6.38 -5.92 -12.19
C GLN A 22 -7.79 -6.45 -12.45
N ALA A 23 -8.37 -6.16 -13.61
CA ALA A 23 -9.69 -6.65 -14.00
C ALA A 23 -9.72 -8.18 -14.02
N TYR A 24 -8.70 -8.80 -14.62
CA TYR A 24 -8.53 -10.26 -14.61
C TYR A 24 -8.38 -10.82 -13.20
N ALA A 25 -7.57 -10.19 -12.34
CA ALA A 25 -7.38 -10.63 -10.97
C ALA A 25 -8.69 -10.59 -10.16
N LYS A 26 -9.51 -9.54 -10.33
CA LYS A 26 -10.83 -9.43 -9.70
C LYS A 26 -11.78 -10.53 -10.18
N GLN A 27 -11.88 -10.73 -11.49
CA GLN A 27 -12.70 -11.81 -12.07
C GLN A 27 -12.27 -13.19 -11.57
N ARG A 28 -10.97 -13.45 -11.54
CA ARG A 28 -10.42 -14.72 -11.05
C ARG A 28 -10.70 -14.93 -9.56
N CYS A 29 -10.64 -13.87 -8.75
CA CYS A 29 -11.00 -13.92 -7.35
C CYS A 29 -12.46 -14.37 -7.15
N GLU A 30 -13.40 -13.84 -7.93
CA GLU A 30 -14.81 -14.26 -7.90
C GLU A 30 -14.98 -15.72 -8.31
N GLN A 31 -14.36 -16.14 -9.42
CA GLN A 31 -14.47 -17.50 -9.95
C GLN A 31 -13.89 -18.57 -9.02
N GLU A 32 -12.79 -18.24 -8.33
CA GLU A 32 -12.06 -19.19 -7.49
C GLU A 32 -12.37 -19.05 -5.99
N GLY A 33 -13.29 -18.15 -5.63
CA GLY A 33 -13.66 -17.89 -4.23
C GLY A 33 -12.50 -17.35 -3.39
N ARG A 34 -11.68 -16.45 -3.95
CA ARG A 34 -10.51 -15.86 -3.29
C ARG A 34 -10.74 -14.41 -2.91
N THR A 35 -10.12 -13.97 -1.81
CA THR A 35 -10.12 -12.55 -1.41
C THR A 35 -9.17 -11.75 -2.29
N PHE A 36 -9.68 -10.65 -2.88
CA PHE A 36 -8.85 -9.69 -3.59
C PHE A 36 -8.22 -8.70 -2.60
N ILE A 37 -6.89 -8.61 -2.57
CA ILE A 37 -6.16 -7.66 -1.72
C ILE A 37 -5.75 -6.46 -2.56
N HIS A 38 -6.40 -5.31 -2.35
CA HIS A 38 -6.11 -4.10 -3.11
C HIS A 38 -4.75 -3.51 -2.71
N PRO A 39 -3.88 -3.10 -3.65
CA PRO A 39 -2.50 -2.69 -3.32
C PRO A 39 -2.36 -1.36 -2.56
N PHE A 40 -3.42 -0.55 -2.46
CA PHE A 40 -3.40 0.74 -1.74
C PHE A 40 -4.76 1.15 -1.16
N ASP A 41 -5.83 1.08 -1.96
CA ASP A 41 -7.20 1.45 -1.56
C ASP A 41 -7.88 0.37 -0.70
N HIS A 42 -7.35 0.12 0.49
CA HIS A 42 -7.95 -0.76 1.49
C HIS A 42 -7.58 -0.26 2.89
N PRO A 43 -8.54 -0.15 3.84
CA PRO A 43 -8.26 0.39 5.18
C PRO A 43 -7.06 -0.27 5.86
N ASP A 44 -6.98 -1.60 5.87
CA ASP A 44 -5.85 -2.32 6.49
C ASP A 44 -4.50 -2.05 5.81
N VAL A 45 -4.50 -1.86 4.49
CA VAL A 45 -3.29 -1.53 3.74
C VAL A 45 -2.84 -0.12 4.12
N ILE A 46 -3.76 0.84 4.17
CA ILE A 46 -3.50 2.23 4.56
C ILE A 46 -2.98 2.31 6.00
N VAL A 47 -3.65 1.65 6.95
CA VAL A 47 -3.23 1.60 8.35
C VAL A 47 -1.85 0.97 8.49
N GLY A 48 -1.58 -0.11 7.76
CA GLY A 48 -0.26 -0.72 7.68
C GLY A 48 0.82 0.28 7.25
N GLN A 49 0.56 1.11 6.22
CA GLN A 49 1.53 2.12 5.79
C GLN A 49 1.75 3.22 6.86
N GLY A 50 0.74 3.51 7.67
CA GLY A 50 0.82 4.50 8.76
C GLY A 50 1.86 4.16 9.84
N THR A 51 2.28 2.90 9.94
CA THR A 51 3.39 2.48 10.82
C THR A 51 4.69 3.23 10.51
N ILE A 52 4.93 3.61 9.25
CA ILE A 52 6.08 4.44 8.87
C ILE A 52 5.99 5.82 9.53
N GLY A 53 4.80 6.41 9.59
CA GLY A 53 4.57 7.68 10.30
C GLY A 53 4.90 7.57 11.80
N MET A 54 4.57 6.43 12.43
CA MET A 54 4.93 6.13 13.82
C MET A 54 6.44 6.11 14.02
N GLU A 55 7.17 5.43 13.14
CA GLU A 55 8.62 5.33 13.21
C GLU A 55 9.29 6.68 13.01
N ILE A 56 8.85 7.47 12.01
CA ILE A 56 9.37 8.83 11.75
C ILE A 56 9.27 9.70 13.01
N VAL A 57 8.11 9.74 13.66
CA VAL A 57 7.89 10.56 14.86
C VAL A 57 8.79 10.10 16.02
N ARG A 58 8.94 8.80 16.21
CA ARG A 58 9.75 8.21 17.29
C ARG A 58 11.26 8.40 17.07
N GLN A 59 11.71 8.41 15.83
CA GLN A 59 13.13 8.44 15.47
C GLN A 59 13.63 9.86 15.14
N ALA A 60 12.74 10.83 14.94
CA ALA A 60 13.12 12.22 14.71
C ALA A 60 13.84 12.81 15.93
N LYS A 61 15.11 13.20 15.75
CA LYS A 61 15.96 13.80 16.81
C LYS A 61 15.81 15.31 16.93
N GLY A 62 14.95 15.93 16.12
CA GLY A 62 14.78 17.38 16.04
C GLY A 62 13.40 17.75 15.47
N PRO A 63 13.13 19.05 15.30
CA PRO A 63 11.84 19.52 14.81
C PRO A 63 11.55 19.00 13.40
N LEU A 64 10.35 18.46 13.20
CA LEU A 64 9.89 17.96 11.92
C LEU A 64 8.97 19.00 11.27
N HIS A 65 9.47 19.71 10.28
CA HIS A 65 8.72 20.76 9.58
C HIS A 65 7.93 20.23 8.37
N ALA A 66 8.42 19.17 7.73
CA ALA A 66 7.79 18.59 6.55
C ALA A 66 8.18 17.11 6.39
N ILE A 67 7.28 16.35 5.74
CA ILE A 67 7.53 14.98 5.30
C ILE A 67 7.17 14.92 3.82
N PHE A 68 8.12 14.50 2.98
CA PHE A 68 7.89 14.27 1.56
C PHE A 68 7.58 12.80 1.33
N VAL A 69 6.45 12.50 0.70
CA VAL A 69 5.97 11.13 0.49
C VAL A 69 5.75 10.90 -1.01
N PRO A 70 6.32 9.84 -1.62
CA PRO A 70 6.03 9.50 -3.00
C PRO A 70 4.58 9.02 -3.14
N VAL A 71 3.91 9.43 -4.21
CA VAL A 71 2.48 9.15 -4.42
C VAL A 71 2.27 8.42 -5.75
N GLY A 72 1.87 7.15 -5.64
CA GLY A 72 1.23 6.38 -6.71
C GLY A 72 -0.28 6.37 -6.47
N GLY A 73 -0.82 5.22 -6.03
CA GLY A 73 -2.24 5.08 -5.66
C GLY A 73 -2.65 5.73 -4.31
N GLY A 74 -1.74 6.38 -3.60
CA GLY A 74 -2.07 7.18 -2.41
C GLY A 74 -2.07 6.45 -1.06
N GLY A 75 -2.02 5.12 -1.00
CA GLY A 75 -2.08 4.38 0.27
C GLY A 75 -0.98 4.74 1.28
N LEU A 76 0.25 5.00 0.80
CA LEU A 76 1.38 5.40 1.63
C LEU A 76 1.17 6.78 2.28
N ILE A 77 0.86 7.80 1.47
CA ILE A 77 0.62 9.16 1.97
C ILE A 77 -0.61 9.21 2.86
N ALA A 78 -1.67 8.46 2.54
CA ALA A 78 -2.87 8.37 3.37
C ALA A 78 -2.52 7.80 4.77
N GLY A 79 -1.77 6.70 4.83
CA GLY A 79 -1.38 6.08 6.10
C GLY A 79 -0.47 6.98 6.93
N ILE A 80 0.60 7.51 6.32
CA ILE A 80 1.53 8.41 7.01
C ILE A 80 0.80 9.67 7.49
N ALA A 81 0.03 10.33 6.62
CA ALA A 81 -0.68 11.56 6.97
C ALA A 81 -1.72 11.34 8.07
N ALA A 82 -2.48 10.24 8.02
CA ALA A 82 -3.46 9.90 9.05
C ALA A 82 -2.79 9.76 10.43
N TYR A 83 -1.66 9.04 10.52
CA TYR A 83 -0.93 8.91 11.76
C TYR A 83 -0.35 10.26 12.22
N ILE A 84 0.36 10.97 11.33
CA ILE A 84 1.02 12.24 11.67
C ILE A 84 0.02 13.27 12.15
N LYS A 85 -1.08 13.49 11.42
CA LYS A 85 -2.09 14.49 11.80
C LYS A 85 -2.91 14.10 13.03
N HIS A 86 -2.92 12.82 13.42
CA HIS A 86 -3.49 12.40 14.69
C HIS A 86 -2.60 12.78 15.88
N VAL A 87 -1.27 12.67 15.75
CA VAL A 87 -0.34 12.85 16.89
C VAL A 87 0.38 14.20 16.91
N ARG A 88 0.54 14.84 15.75
CA ARG A 88 1.18 16.15 15.52
C ARG A 88 0.42 16.91 14.42
N PRO A 89 -0.74 17.51 14.75
CA PRO A 89 -1.63 18.16 13.79
C PRO A 89 -1.07 19.45 13.19
N GLU A 90 -0.06 20.07 13.82
CA GLU A 90 0.71 21.19 13.27
C GLU A 90 1.32 20.89 11.89
#